data_AF-A0A378MCW7-F1
#
_entry.id   AF-A0A378MCW7-F1
#
_cell.length_a   1.000
_cell.length_b   1.000
_cell.length_c   1.000
_cell.angle_alpha   90.00
_cell.angle_beta   90.00
_cell.angle_gamma   90.00
#
_symmetry.space_group_name_H-M   'P 1'
#
loop_
_entity.id
_entity.type
_entity.pdbx_description
1 polymer ?
#
loop_
_entity_poly.entity_id
_entity_poly.type
_entity_poly.pdbx_seq_one_letter_code
_entity_poly.pdbx_strand_id
1 'polypeptide(L)' 'MEEAKIYYLKREAIQKLNGKIFEALRIKLRELCQTGEAFDATHINDQRVLQKYQNTNRYVKFYC' A
#
# COMPACT_ATOMS: atom_id res chain seq x y z
N MET A 1 13.92 -5.01 14.94
CA MET A 1 12.74 -5.37 14.12
C MET A 1 12.22 -4.09 13.51
N GLU A 2 12.19 -3.96 12.19
CA GLU A 2 11.47 -2.84 11.58
C GLU A 2 9.97 -2.98 11.83
N GLU A 3 9.31 -1.85 12.04
CA GLU A 3 7.86 -1.77 12.20
C GLU A 3 7.16 -2.14 10.90
N ALA A 4 6.10 -2.96 11.00
CA ALA A 4 5.31 -3.39 9.85
C ALA A 4 4.63 -2.18 9.20
N LYS A 5 4.80 -2.04 7.89
CA LYS A 5 4.23 -0.97 7.08
C LYS A 5 2.89 -1.38 6.49
N ILE A 6 1.98 -0.42 6.39
CA ILE A 6 0.64 -0.62 5.83
C ILE A 6 0.51 0.23 4.58
N TYR A 7 0.16 -0.39 3.46
CA TYR A 7 -0.05 0.28 2.19
C TYR A 7 -1.46 0.02 1.65
N TYR A 8 -2.09 1.05 1.07
CA TYR A 8 -3.24 0.87 0.18
C TYR A 8 -2.78 1.04 -1.26
N LEU A 9 -2.89 -0.04 -2.04
CA LEU A 9 -2.45 -0.10 -3.42
C LEU A 9 -3.66 -0.11 -4.36
N LYS A 10 -3.64 0.70 -5.42
CA LYS A 10 -4.67 0.63 -6.48
C LYS A 10 -4.62 -0.72 -7.17
N ARG A 11 -5.78 -1.35 -7.40
CA ARG A 11 -5.84 -2.70 -8.00
C ARG A 11 -5.15 -2.80 -9.36
N GLU A 12 -5.28 -1.77 -10.19
CA GLU A 12 -4.62 -1.70 -11.51
C GLU A 12 -3.08 -1.73 -11.42
N ALA A 13 -2.50 -1.37 -10.28
CA ALA A 13 -1.07 -1.35 -10.06
C ALA A 13 -0.52 -2.68 -9.50
N ILE A 14 -1.37 -3.65 -9.13
CA ILE A 14 -0.95 -4.95 -8.55
C ILE A 14 -0.03 -5.71 -9.50
N GLN A 15 -0.33 -5.69 -10.80
CA GLN A 15 0.51 -6.32 -11.83
C GLN A 15 1.97 -5.82 -11.82
N LYS A 16 2.22 -4.59 -11.35
CA LYS A 16 3.57 -4.01 -11.23
C LYS A 16 4.37 -4.58 -10.05
N LEU A 17 3.73 -5.30 -9.12
CA LEU A 17 4.40 -5.94 -7.99
C LEU A 17 5.20 -7.19 -8.39
N ASN A 18 4.79 -7.86 -9.47
CA ASN A 18 5.48 -9.02 -10.05
C ASN A 18 5.93 -10.08 -9.01
N GLY A 19 5.08 -10.41 -8.03
CA GLY A 19 5.36 -11.46 -7.04
C GLY A 19 6.58 -11.21 -6.13
N LYS A 20 7.03 -9.95 -5.96
CA LYS A 20 8.21 -9.60 -5.16
C LYS A 20 8.12 -10.11 -3.71
N ILE A 21 9.27 -10.50 -3.16
CA ILE A 21 9.48 -10.81 -1.73
C ILE A 21 9.43 -9.55 -0.87
N PHE A 22 9.31 -9.71 0.45
CA PHE A 22 9.03 -8.65 1.43
C PHE A 22 9.86 -7.35 1.27
N GLU A 23 11.20 -7.41 1.30
CA GLU A 23 12.02 -6.18 1.17
C GLU A 23 11.89 -5.52 -0.20
N ALA A 24 11.93 -6.30 -1.28
CA ALA A 24 11.77 -5.80 -2.63
C ALA A 24 10.37 -5.22 -2.86
N LEU A 25 9.35 -5.82 -2.24
CA LEU A 25 7.97 -5.35 -2.26
C LEU A 25 7.86 -4.01 -1.53
N ARG A 26 8.50 -3.86 -0.37
CA ARG A 26 8.53 -2.61 0.40
C ARG A 26 9.18 -1.46 -0.39
N ILE A 27 10.31 -1.71 -1.05
CA ILE A 27 10.93 -0.73 -1.95
C ILE A 27 9.98 -0.37 -3.09
N LYS A 28 9.37 -1.38 -3.73
CA LYS A 28 8.47 -1.16 -4.86
C LYS A 28 7.22 -0.38 -4.47
N LEU A 29 6.63 -0.66 -3.31
CA LEU A 29 5.48 0.08 -2.81
C LEU A 29 5.82 1.54 -2.51
N ARG A 30 7.03 1.85 -2.04
CA ARG A 30 7.50 3.24 -1.88
C ARG A 30 7.61 3.96 -3.23
N GLU A 31 8.13 3.31 -4.27
CA GLU A 31 8.15 3.88 -5.63
C GLU A 31 6.72 4.17 -6.13
N LEU A 32 5.79 3.24 -5.92
CA LEU A 32 4.39 3.42 -6.31
C LEU A 32 3.67 4.51 -5.52
N CYS A 33 4.10 4.79 -4.29
CA CYS A 33 3.63 5.97 -3.55
C CYS A 33 4.06 7.27 -4.23
N GLN A 34 5.29 7.34 -4.76
CA GLN A 34 5.79 8.52 -5.47
C GLN A 34 5.02 8.79 -6.76
N THR A 35 4.51 7.75 -7.43
CA THR A 35 3.67 7.87 -8.64
C THR A 35 2.18 8.03 -8.34
N GLY A 36 1.77 8.02 -7.08
CA GLY A 36 0.36 8.12 -6.68
C GLY A 36 -0.47 6.86 -6.96
N GLU A 37 0.20 5.72 -7.20
CA GLU A 37 -0.43 4.41 -7.41
C GLU A 37 -0.65 3.64 -6.11
N ALA A 38 0.10 4.00 -5.07
CA ALA A 38 -0.04 3.49 -3.71
C ALA A 38 -0.08 4.64 -2.69
N PHE A 39 -0.44 4.30 -1.47
CA PHE A 39 -0.49 5.22 -0.34
C PHE A 39 0.03 4.53 0.92
N ASP A 40 1.05 5.11 1.57
CA ASP A 40 1.58 4.64 2.86
C ASP A 40 0.63 5.10 3.98
N ALA A 41 -0.05 4.14 4.57
CA ALA A 41 -1.02 4.34 5.65
C ALA A 41 -0.49 3.91 7.02
N THR A 42 0.82 3.65 7.14
CA THR A 42 1.45 3.14 8.37
C THR A 42 1.18 4.04 9.58
N HIS A 43 1.18 5.37 9.38
CA HIS A 43 1.02 6.35 10.46
C HIS A 43 -0.32 7.09 10.44
N ILE A 44 -1.32 6.54 9.75
CA ILE A 44 -2.64 7.18 9.64
C ILE A 44 -3.52 6.74 10.80
N ASN A 45 -3.78 7.68 11.69
CA ASN A 45 -4.62 7.46 12.85
C ASN A 45 -6.08 7.90 12.62
N ASP A 46 -6.36 8.65 11.55
CA ASP A 46 -7.74 9.04 11.20
C ASP A 46 -8.48 7.86 10.54
N GLN A 47 -9.40 7.26 11.31
CA GLN A 47 -10.21 6.12 10.85
C GLN A 47 -11.05 6.45 9.62
N ARG A 48 -11.49 7.70 9.41
CA ARG A 48 -12.30 8.08 8.25
C ARG A 48 -11.50 7.95 6.96
N VAL A 49 -10.21 8.29 7.02
CA VAL A 49 -9.29 8.16 5.89
C VAL A 49 -9.06 6.68 5.57
N LEU A 50 -8.84 5.84 6.58
CA LEU A 50 -8.67 4.40 6.39
C LEU A 50 -9.94 3.73 5.82
N GLN A 51 -11.12 4.09 6.34
CA GLN A 51 -12.42 3.57 5.86
C GLN A 51 -12.69 3.93 4.40
N LYS A 52 -12.30 5.14 3.98
CA LYS A 52 -12.42 5.57 2.57
C LYS A 52 -11.73 4.61 1.62
N TYR A 53 -10.56 4.06 1.99
CA TYR A 53 -9.83 3.14 1.12
C TYR A 53 -10.25 1.69 1.30
N GLN A 54 -10.60 1.29 2.54
CA GLN A 54 -11.02 -0.07 2.87
C GLN A 54 -12.34 -0.48 2.18
N ASN A 55 -13.30 0.43 2.07
CA ASN A 55 -14.63 0.15 1.52
C ASN A 55 -14.72 0.34 0.00
N THR A 56 -13.58 0.52 -0.69
CA THR A 56 -13.57 0.74 -2.13
C THR A 56 -13.09 -0.50 -2.87
N ASN A 57 -13.81 -0.87 -3.94
CA ASN A 57 -13.39 -1.93 -4.85
C ASN A 57 -12.12 -1.56 -5.66
N ARG A 58 -11.54 -0.38 -5.43
CA ARG A 58 -10.40 0.17 -6.19
C ARG A 58 -9.06 -0.10 -5.54
N TYR A 59 -9.02 -0.39 -4.24
CA TYR A 59 -7.78 -0.52 -3.48
C TYR A 59 -7.66 -1.90 -2.81
N VAL A 60 -6.43 -2.31 -2.53
CA VAL A 60 -6.09 -3.51 -1.75
C VAL A 60 -5.11 -3.12 -0.66
N LYS A 61 -5.34 -3.64 0.55
CA LYS A 61 -4.46 -3.42 1.69
C LYS A 61 -3.30 -4.41 1.66
N PHE A 62 -2.08 -3.90 1.73
CA PHE A 62 -0.84 -4.66 1.84
C PHE A 62 -0.15 -4.38 3.17
N TYR A 63 0.42 -5.44 3.75
CA TYR A 63 1.19 -5.39 4.99
C TYR A 63 2.59 -5.90 4.68
N CYS A 64 3.59 -5.06 4.89
CA CYS A 64 5.00 -5.36 4.67
C CYS A 64 5.91 -4.63 5.66
#